data_AF-A0A498EMI1-F1
#
_entry.id   AF-A0A498EMI1-F1
#
_cell.length_a   1.000
_cell.length_b   1.000
_cell.length_c   1.000
_cell.angle_alpha   90.00
_cell.angle_beta   90.00
_cell.angle_gamma   90.00
#
_symmetry.space_group_name_H-M   'P 1'
#
loop_
_entity.id
_entity.type
_entity.pdbx_description
1 polymer ?
#
loop_
_entity_poly.entity_id
_entity_poly.type
_entity_poly.pdbx_seq_one_letter_code
_entity_poly.pdbx_strand_id
1 'polypeptide(L)'
;MSRFATAVRAFRPDRSLPSEASELGRIGLFLACLAVASAASYWVSLRLLGVPVVGALASPNVAGLAVPTLVYARYRGVPPSFGLPERSRITDAPAAALAPGLAVVAASALLAVGFDASLAALVGWTYHPEASVGAAAARAAEDVVLSGLGFGFLVAAVFDLASSRVGLAPARAAVAAAALATFFQSVLRDAAFTLVVFPKPWRVTVLGLLLVATVCGCVAVGVTYRSAAERSLRPVSRPTLAPVFAFGLLGLVVFGTVFVDVPGGVEHVLWALAFGLAAVGYQRSRSVWVPAAALALFSISVRLVGFVELAAF
;
A
#
# COMPACT_ATOMS: atom_id res chain seq x y z
N MET A 1 -33.98 -34.06 -28.63
CA MET A 1 -32.60 -33.57 -28.81
C MET A 1 -32.43 -32.03 -28.83
N SER A 2 -33.49 -31.20 -28.79
CA SER A 2 -33.34 -29.73 -28.93
C SER A 2 -33.10 -28.93 -27.64
N ARG A 3 -33.46 -29.45 -26.45
CA ARG A 3 -33.31 -28.73 -25.17
C ARG A 3 -31.88 -28.74 -24.59
N PHE A 4 -31.09 -29.76 -24.90
CA PHE A 4 -29.69 -29.85 -24.46
C PHE A 4 -28.77 -28.89 -25.21
N ALA A 5 -29.02 -28.64 -26.51
CA ALA A 5 -28.24 -27.69 -27.30
C ALA A 5 -28.45 -26.22 -26.86
N THR A 6 -29.63 -25.90 -26.32
CA THR A 6 -29.93 -24.57 -25.76
C THR A 6 -29.27 -24.37 -24.39
N ALA A 7 -29.26 -25.41 -23.54
CA ALA A 7 -28.56 -25.38 -22.25
C ALA A 7 -27.04 -25.24 -22.42
N VAL A 8 -26.45 -25.90 -23.42
CA VAL A 8 -25.00 -25.81 -23.73
C VAL A 8 -24.62 -24.44 -24.31
N ARG A 9 -25.53 -23.75 -25.03
CA ARG A 9 -25.30 -22.35 -25.46
C ARG A 9 -25.45 -21.35 -24.31
N ALA A 10 -26.35 -21.58 -23.36
CA ALA A 10 -26.48 -20.76 -22.15
C ALA A 10 -25.32 -20.97 -21.16
N PHE A 11 -24.66 -22.12 -21.22
CA PHE A 11 -23.44 -22.47 -20.50
C PHE A 11 -22.17 -22.35 -21.35
N ARG A 12 -22.12 -21.42 -22.32
CA ARG A 12 -20.80 -20.92 -22.72
C ARG A 12 -20.27 -20.11 -21.53
N PRO A 13 -19.26 -20.61 -20.79
CA PRO A 13 -18.62 -19.75 -19.84
C PRO A 13 -17.90 -18.72 -20.70
N ASP A 14 -18.29 -17.46 -20.62
CA ASP A 14 -17.37 -16.38 -20.94
C ASP A 14 -16.14 -16.62 -20.04
N ARG A 15 -15.13 -17.30 -20.61
CA ARG A 15 -13.92 -17.74 -19.93
C ARG A 15 -13.03 -16.56 -19.53
N SER A 16 -13.36 -15.36 -20.00
CA SER A 16 -12.66 -14.13 -19.65
C SER A 16 -13.14 -13.60 -18.30
N LEU A 17 -12.18 -13.26 -17.44
CA LEU A 17 -12.44 -12.45 -16.26
C LEU A 17 -13.09 -11.12 -16.69
N PRO A 18 -13.96 -10.52 -15.85
CA PRO A 18 -14.37 -9.13 -16.00
C PRO A 18 -13.17 -8.23 -16.27
N SER A 19 -13.30 -7.24 -17.15
CA SER A 19 -12.23 -6.28 -17.45
C SER A 19 -11.70 -5.62 -16.18
N GLU A 20 -12.59 -5.22 -15.27
CA GLU A 20 -12.26 -4.64 -13.95
C GLU A 20 -11.40 -5.58 -13.10
N ALA A 21 -11.76 -6.87 -13.05
CA ALA A 21 -11.02 -7.88 -12.28
C ALA A 21 -9.66 -8.20 -12.91
N SER A 22 -9.58 -8.19 -14.24
CA SER A 22 -8.32 -8.32 -14.98
C SER A 22 -7.40 -7.12 -14.73
N GLU A 23 -7.93 -5.90 -14.75
CA GLU A 23 -7.18 -4.68 -14.47
C GLU A 23 -6.69 -4.62 -13.02
N LEU A 24 -7.53 -4.99 -12.04
CA LEU A 24 -7.11 -5.10 -10.65
C LEU A 24 -6.09 -6.21 -10.44
N GLY A 25 -6.25 -7.36 -11.11
CA GLY A 25 -5.23 -8.42 -11.12
C GLY A 25 -3.88 -7.96 -11.67
N ARG A 26 -3.87 -7.10 -12.70
CA ARG A 26 -2.64 -6.48 -13.24
C ARG A 26 -2.00 -5.51 -12.26
N ILE A 27 -2.80 -4.71 -11.55
CA ILE A 27 -2.31 -3.83 -10.49
C ILE A 27 -1.71 -4.68 -9.36
N GLY A 28 -2.39 -5.75 -8.93
CA GLY A 28 -1.88 -6.70 -7.94
C GLY A 28 -0.55 -7.33 -8.34
N LEU A 29 -0.45 -7.84 -9.56
CA LEU A 29 0.79 -8.41 -10.08
C LEU A 29 1.92 -7.37 -10.10
N PHE A 30 1.62 -6.12 -10.49
CA PHE A 30 2.57 -5.02 -10.42
C PHE A 30 3.06 -4.78 -8.99
N LEU A 31 2.16 -4.73 -8.00
CA LEU A 31 2.51 -4.55 -6.58
C LEU A 31 3.38 -5.71 -6.06
N ALA A 32 3.10 -6.95 -6.46
CA ALA A 32 3.93 -8.09 -6.09
C ALA A 32 5.34 -8.00 -6.72
N CYS A 33 5.43 -7.67 -8.01
CA CYS A 33 6.73 -7.44 -8.66
C CYS A 33 7.50 -6.30 -8.00
N LEU A 34 6.81 -5.23 -7.60
CA LEU A 34 7.39 -4.09 -6.90
C LEU A 34 7.95 -4.48 -5.53
N ALA A 35 7.25 -5.35 -4.79
CA ALA A 35 7.71 -5.87 -3.51
C ALA A 35 8.97 -6.74 -3.66
N VAL A 36 8.99 -7.62 -4.67
CA VAL A 36 10.15 -8.45 -4.98
C VAL A 36 11.35 -7.60 -5.40
N ALA A 37 11.13 -6.60 -6.26
CA ALA A 37 12.17 -5.68 -6.68
C ALA A 37 12.73 -4.91 -5.47
N SER A 38 11.86 -4.39 -4.61
CA SER A 38 12.27 -3.70 -3.38
C SER A 38 13.11 -4.59 -2.46
N ALA A 39 12.68 -5.85 -2.25
CA ALA A 39 13.42 -6.83 -1.46
C ALA A 39 14.76 -7.23 -2.08
N ALA A 40 14.81 -7.40 -3.40
CA ALA A 40 16.05 -7.69 -4.12
C ALA A 40 17.03 -6.52 -4.03
N SER A 41 16.57 -5.28 -4.25
CA SER A 41 17.38 -4.08 -4.07
C SER A 41 17.92 -3.99 -2.65
N TYR A 42 17.07 -4.23 -1.64
CA TYR A 42 17.50 -4.25 -0.24
C TYR A 42 18.53 -5.34 0.06
N TRP A 43 18.36 -6.55 -0.49
CA TRP A 43 19.31 -7.64 -0.32
C TRP A 43 20.67 -7.35 -0.98
N VAL A 44 20.68 -6.81 -2.20
CA VAL A 44 21.91 -6.40 -2.89
C VAL A 44 22.63 -5.32 -2.09
N SER A 45 21.88 -4.32 -1.64
CA SER A 45 22.34 -3.25 -0.76
C SER A 45 23.03 -3.79 0.51
N LEU A 46 22.40 -4.72 1.22
CA LEU A 46 22.99 -5.39 2.39
C LEU A 46 24.28 -6.16 2.04
N ARG A 47 24.29 -6.85 0.89
CA ARG A 47 25.43 -7.68 0.47
C ARG A 47 26.65 -6.87 0.06
N LEU A 48 26.45 -5.74 -0.61
CA LEU A 48 27.53 -4.90 -1.10
C LEU A 48 28.14 -4.03 -0.01
N LEU A 49 27.31 -3.51 0.90
CA LEU A 49 27.76 -2.53 1.89
C LEU A 49 27.97 -3.13 3.28
N GLY A 50 27.54 -4.38 3.53
CA GLY A 50 27.68 -5.04 4.83
C GLY A 50 26.83 -4.43 5.94
N VAL A 51 26.10 -3.34 5.65
CA VAL A 51 25.20 -2.60 6.54
C VAL A 51 23.93 -2.20 5.77
N PRO A 52 22.79 -1.99 6.45
CA PRO A 52 21.61 -1.41 5.80
C PRO A 52 21.95 -0.07 5.17
N VAL A 53 21.57 0.09 3.90
CA VAL A 53 22.05 1.18 3.04
C VAL A 53 21.28 2.46 3.31
N VAL A 54 22.03 3.53 3.56
CA VAL A 54 21.55 4.91 3.69
C VAL A 54 22.10 5.70 2.50
N GLY A 55 21.22 6.20 1.63
CA GLY A 55 21.58 7.01 0.47
C GLY A 55 20.46 7.11 -0.55
N ALA A 56 20.28 8.29 -1.16
CA ALA A 56 19.10 8.65 -1.93
C ALA A 56 18.73 7.71 -3.10
N LEU A 57 19.71 7.37 -3.95
CA LEU A 57 19.50 6.54 -5.14
C LEU A 57 19.61 5.03 -4.89
N ALA A 58 20.26 4.63 -3.79
CA ALA A 58 20.35 3.24 -3.35
C ALA A 58 19.23 2.86 -2.36
N SER A 59 18.41 3.83 -1.93
CA SER A 59 17.29 3.59 -1.04
C SER A 59 16.29 2.62 -1.70
N PRO A 60 15.82 1.58 -0.99
CA PRO A 60 14.79 0.67 -1.50
C PRO A 60 13.52 1.38 -1.95
N ASN A 61 13.28 2.61 -1.48
CA ASN A 61 12.07 3.37 -1.76
C ASN A 61 12.13 4.12 -3.10
N VAL A 62 13.25 4.71 -3.49
CA VAL A 62 13.32 5.43 -4.78
C VAL A 62 13.47 4.45 -5.96
N ALA A 63 14.48 3.58 -5.89
CA ALA A 63 14.71 2.61 -6.97
C ALA A 63 13.68 1.47 -6.95
N GLY A 64 13.26 1.03 -5.77
CA GLY A 64 12.34 -0.11 -5.61
C GLY A 64 10.87 0.26 -5.64
N LEU A 65 10.48 1.52 -5.37
CA LEU A 65 9.07 1.97 -5.42
C LEU A 65 8.83 3.05 -6.48
N ALA A 66 9.53 4.18 -6.40
CA ALA A 66 9.21 5.36 -7.22
C ALA A 66 9.39 5.12 -8.73
N VAL A 67 10.58 4.71 -9.17
CA VAL A 67 10.90 4.57 -10.60
C VAL A 67 10.02 3.53 -11.30
N PRO A 68 9.88 2.28 -10.80
CA PRO A 68 9.07 1.28 -11.46
C PRO A 68 7.58 1.65 -11.48
N THR A 69 7.08 2.35 -10.45
CA THR A 69 5.71 2.87 -10.41
C THR A 69 5.45 3.87 -11.51
N LEU A 70 6.36 4.84 -11.70
CA LEU A 70 6.22 5.85 -12.76
C LEU A 70 6.31 5.24 -14.15
N VAL A 71 7.25 4.29 -14.35
CA VAL A 71 7.39 3.56 -15.61
C VAL A 71 6.14 2.75 -15.92
N TYR A 72 5.59 2.02 -14.93
CA TYR A 72 4.37 1.25 -15.10
C TYR A 72 3.16 2.13 -15.41
N ALA A 73 2.97 3.23 -14.66
CA ALA A 73 1.88 4.18 -14.90
C ALA A 73 1.94 4.75 -16.32
N ARG A 74 3.13 5.16 -16.79
CA ARG A 74 3.36 5.63 -18.16
C ARG A 74 3.10 4.54 -19.21
N TYR A 75 3.58 3.32 -18.99
CA TYR A 75 3.31 2.17 -19.86
C TYR A 75 1.82 1.88 -19.98
N ARG A 76 1.07 2.05 -18.89
CA ARG A 76 -0.40 1.94 -18.85
C ARG A 76 -1.11 3.19 -19.35
N GLY A 77 -0.42 4.18 -19.90
CA GLY A 77 -1.01 5.40 -20.46
C GLY A 77 -1.67 6.31 -19.41
N VAL A 78 -1.22 6.23 -18.16
CA VAL A 78 -1.72 7.02 -17.04
C VAL A 78 -0.55 7.82 -16.45
N PRO A 79 -0.12 8.92 -17.10
CA PRO A 79 0.94 9.75 -16.56
C PRO A 79 0.42 10.49 -15.32
N PRO A 80 0.99 10.26 -14.12
CA PRO A 80 0.54 10.95 -12.93
C PRO A 80 0.85 12.46 -13.04
N SER A 81 0.01 13.31 -12.47
CA SER A 81 0.10 14.76 -12.65
C SER A 81 1.18 15.39 -11.77
N PHE A 82 2.32 15.72 -12.36
CA PHE A 82 3.44 16.40 -11.70
C PHE A 82 3.26 17.92 -11.58
N GLY A 83 2.13 18.47 -12.04
CA GLY A 83 1.82 19.89 -11.91
C GLY A 83 1.65 20.31 -10.46
N LEU A 84 1.85 21.60 -10.19
CA LEU A 84 1.45 22.20 -8.92
C LEU A 84 -0.09 22.20 -8.80
N PRO A 85 -0.64 22.19 -7.57
CA PRO A 85 -2.08 22.33 -7.37
C PRO A 85 -2.62 23.60 -8.05
N GLU A 86 -3.83 23.52 -8.58
CA GLU A 86 -4.52 24.69 -9.13
C GLU A 86 -4.63 25.81 -8.08
N ARG A 87 -4.54 27.08 -8.52
CA ARG A 87 -4.59 28.24 -7.59
C ARG A 87 -5.83 28.25 -6.70
N SER A 88 -6.97 27.79 -7.21
CA SER A 88 -8.23 27.67 -6.45
C SER A 88 -8.21 26.60 -5.36
N ARG A 89 -7.21 25.69 -5.37
CA ARG A 89 -7.07 24.55 -4.45
C ARG A 89 -5.73 24.55 -3.72
N ILE A 90 -4.99 25.66 -3.78
CA ILE A 90 -3.69 25.81 -3.13
C ILE A 90 -3.79 25.64 -1.61
N THR A 91 -4.92 26.02 -1.00
CA THR A 91 -5.18 25.88 0.44
C THR A 91 -5.53 24.44 0.84
N ASP A 92 -6.02 23.62 -0.09
CA ASP A 92 -6.33 22.21 0.18
C ASP A 92 -5.07 21.35 0.23
N ALA A 93 -4.01 21.76 -0.47
CA ALA A 93 -2.73 21.07 -0.52
C ALA A 93 -2.02 20.98 0.86
N PRO A 94 -1.81 22.07 1.62
CA PRO A 94 -1.21 21.98 2.94
C PRO A 94 -2.11 21.25 3.93
N ALA A 95 -3.43 21.44 3.88
CA ALA A 95 -4.36 20.70 4.73
C ALA A 95 -4.26 19.18 4.49
N ALA A 96 -4.26 18.75 3.23
CA ALA A 96 -4.11 17.34 2.87
C ALA A 96 -2.72 16.77 3.20
N ALA A 97 -1.66 17.58 3.06
CA ALA A 97 -0.30 17.17 3.39
C ALA A 97 -0.07 17.05 4.91
N LEU A 98 -0.65 17.95 5.71
CA LEU A 98 -0.51 17.93 7.16
C LEU A 98 -1.44 16.94 7.85
N ALA A 99 -2.60 16.62 7.26
CA ALA A 99 -3.62 15.80 7.89
C ALA A 99 -3.11 14.44 8.41
N PRO A 100 -2.31 13.65 7.66
CA PRO A 100 -1.75 12.41 8.19
C PRO A 100 -0.85 12.61 9.41
N GLY A 101 0.01 13.63 9.40
CA GLY A 101 0.89 13.94 10.53
C GLY A 101 0.10 14.37 11.76
N LEU A 102 -0.90 15.24 11.58
CA LEU A 102 -1.81 15.65 12.65
C LEU A 102 -2.61 14.48 13.22
N ALA A 103 -3.00 13.51 12.38
CA ALA A 103 -3.68 12.31 12.84
C ALA A 103 -2.81 11.45 13.77
N VAL A 104 -1.49 11.37 13.51
CA VAL A 104 -0.56 10.67 14.42
C VAL A 104 -0.45 11.40 15.76
N VAL A 105 -0.31 12.73 15.73
CA VAL A 105 -0.25 13.54 16.97
C VAL A 105 -1.54 13.40 17.77
N ALA A 106 -2.69 13.48 17.12
CA ALA A 106 -3.98 13.29 17.75
C ALA A 106 -4.14 11.87 18.32
N ALA A 107 -3.71 10.83 17.58
CA ALA A 107 -3.75 9.45 18.05
C ALA A 107 -2.87 9.24 19.30
N SER A 108 -1.65 9.77 19.30
CA SER A 108 -0.76 9.72 20.47
C SER A 108 -1.38 10.42 21.68
N ALA A 109 -1.92 11.64 21.51
CA ALA A 109 -2.58 12.36 22.60
C ALA A 109 -3.81 11.60 23.14
N LEU A 110 -4.62 11.00 22.26
CA LEU A 110 -5.78 10.19 22.66
C LEU A 110 -5.37 8.90 23.38
N LEU A 111 -4.28 8.26 22.96
CA LEU A 111 -3.75 7.06 23.63
C LEU A 111 -3.21 7.38 25.01
N ALA A 112 -2.45 8.46 25.15
CA ALA A 112 -1.91 8.90 26.43
C ALA A 112 -3.01 9.31 27.41
N VAL A 113 -3.97 10.15 26.98
CA VAL A 113 -5.01 10.68 27.87
C VAL A 113 -6.14 9.67 28.10
N GLY A 114 -6.51 8.90 27.08
CA GLY A 114 -7.68 8.03 27.11
C GLY A 114 -7.39 6.60 27.59
N PHE A 115 -6.15 6.12 27.43
CA PHE A 115 -5.81 4.71 27.63
C PHE A 115 -4.51 4.50 28.43
N ASP A 116 -3.85 5.57 28.89
CA ASP A 116 -2.55 5.52 29.56
C ASP A 116 -1.52 4.68 28.77
N ALA A 117 -1.58 4.82 27.44
CA ALA A 117 -0.80 4.02 26.51
C ALA A 117 0.13 4.90 25.67
N SER A 118 1.37 4.43 25.46
CA SER A 118 2.32 5.06 24.54
C SER A 118 2.15 4.53 23.12
N LEU A 119 2.08 5.43 22.15
CA LEU A 119 2.12 5.09 20.73
C LEU A 119 3.44 4.37 20.38
N ALA A 120 4.57 4.81 20.92
CA ALA A 120 5.87 4.17 20.71
C ALA A 120 5.88 2.71 21.18
N ALA A 121 5.26 2.43 22.34
CA ALA A 121 5.11 1.08 22.86
C ALA A 121 4.21 0.20 21.97
N LEU A 122 3.10 0.75 21.47
CA LEU A 122 2.16 0.04 20.60
C LEU A 122 2.70 -0.25 19.18
N VAL A 123 3.58 0.62 18.70
CA VAL A 123 4.28 0.46 17.40
C VAL A 123 5.58 -0.36 17.56
N GLY A 124 6.02 -0.64 18.79
CA GLY A 124 7.18 -1.48 19.07
C GLY A 124 8.53 -0.81 18.75
N TRP A 125 8.60 0.51 18.89
CA TRP A 125 9.81 1.26 18.57
C TRP A 125 10.79 1.37 19.71
N THR A 126 12.07 1.36 19.37
CA THR A 126 13.19 1.53 20.30
C THR A 126 14.23 2.47 19.70
N TYR A 127 14.65 3.48 20.44
CA TYR A 127 15.80 4.33 20.09
C TYR A 127 16.99 4.01 21.01
N HIS A 128 18.20 4.25 20.50
CA HIS A 128 19.39 4.21 21.34
C HIS A 128 19.30 5.34 22.38
N PRO A 129 19.61 5.10 23.67
CA PRO A 129 19.43 6.08 24.75
C PRO A 129 20.27 7.36 24.57
N GLU A 130 21.34 7.31 23.78
CA GLU A 130 22.21 8.46 23.47
C GLU A 130 21.84 9.19 22.17
N ALA A 131 20.75 8.81 21.48
CA ALA A 131 20.37 9.43 20.23
C ALA A 131 19.84 10.86 20.47
N SER A 132 20.46 11.86 19.83
CA SER A 132 19.96 13.24 19.90
C SER A 132 18.77 13.45 18.95
N VAL A 133 17.86 14.34 19.34
CA VAL A 133 16.69 14.76 18.52
C VAL A 133 17.15 15.21 17.13
N GLY A 134 18.24 15.97 17.04
CA GLY A 134 18.78 16.47 15.78
C GLY A 134 19.28 15.37 14.85
N ALA A 135 19.96 14.35 15.40
CA ALA A 135 20.43 13.20 14.63
C ALA A 135 19.25 12.31 14.18
N ALA A 136 18.26 12.11 15.05
CA ALA A 136 17.03 11.38 14.72
C ALA A 136 16.22 12.11 13.64
N ALA A 137 16.10 13.44 13.72
CA ALA A 137 15.38 14.26 12.76
C ALA A 137 16.10 14.30 11.39
N ALA A 138 17.42 14.43 11.35
CA ALA A 138 18.18 14.42 10.10
C ALA A 138 18.08 13.06 9.38
N ARG A 139 18.21 11.96 10.12
CA ARG A 139 18.08 10.60 9.58
C ARG A 139 16.65 10.27 9.18
N ALA A 140 15.67 10.78 9.92
CA ALA A 140 14.27 10.72 9.52
C ALA A 140 14.03 11.51 8.23
N ALA A 141 14.50 12.75 8.12
CA ALA A 141 14.25 13.59 6.96
C ALA A 141 14.72 12.96 5.64
N GLU A 142 15.93 12.38 5.61
CA GLU A 142 16.46 11.73 4.40
C GLU A 142 15.64 10.50 3.99
N ASP A 143 15.39 9.56 4.91
CA ASP A 143 14.57 8.37 4.65
C ASP A 143 13.15 8.72 4.24
N VAL A 144 12.61 9.79 4.83
CA VAL A 144 11.20 10.12 4.76
C VAL A 144 10.84 10.93 3.51
N VAL A 145 11.73 11.79 3.02
CA VAL A 145 11.53 12.42 1.70
C VAL A 145 11.48 11.35 0.61
N LEU A 146 12.36 10.35 0.68
CA LEU A 146 12.46 9.26 -0.29
C LEU A 146 11.28 8.29 -0.17
N SER A 147 10.87 7.96 1.06
CA SER A 147 9.69 7.14 1.33
C SER A 147 8.40 7.84 0.91
N GLY A 148 8.27 9.13 1.24
CA GLY A 148 7.13 9.96 0.86
C GLY A 148 6.97 10.04 -0.65
N LEU A 149 8.06 10.27 -1.39
CA LEU A 149 8.03 10.24 -2.85
C LEU A 149 7.60 8.86 -3.39
N GLY A 150 8.24 7.78 -2.95
CA GLY A 150 7.92 6.42 -3.42
C GLY A 150 6.46 6.05 -3.19
N PHE A 151 5.96 6.24 -1.98
CA PHE A 151 4.57 5.96 -1.64
C PHE A 151 3.59 6.96 -2.25
N GLY A 152 3.97 8.23 -2.38
CA GLY A 152 3.15 9.27 -2.99
C GLY A 152 2.90 8.98 -4.47
N PHE A 153 3.95 8.57 -5.19
CA PHE A 153 3.82 8.08 -6.57
C PHE A 153 2.96 6.83 -6.66
N LEU A 154 3.13 5.89 -5.73
CA LEU A 154 2.33 4.65 -5.68
C LEU A 154 0.84 4.97 -5.53
N VAL A 155 0.48 5.79 -4.55
CA VAL A 155 -0.91 6.19 -4.29
C VAL A 155 -1.50 6.90 -5.51
N ALA A 156 -0.79 7.87 -6.09
CA ALA A 156 -1.27 8.61 -7.25
C ALA A 156 -1.48 7.68 -8.46
N ALA A 157 -0.52 6.80 -8.74
CA ALA A 157 -0.61 5.84 -9.84
C ALA A 157 -1.77 4.85 -9.64
N VAL A 158 -1.91 4.28 -8.45
CA VAL A 158 -3.00 3.33 -8.15
C VAL A 158 -4.36 4.04 -8.21
N PHE A 159 -4.46 5.27 -7.69
CA PHE A 159 -5.68 6.06 -7.78
C PHE A 159 -6.09 6.32 -9.23
N ASP A 160 -5.15 6.76 -10.08
CA ASP A 160 -5.47 7.07 -11.47
C ASP A 160 -5.71 5.79 -12.28
N LEU A 161 -5.02 4.69 -12.02
CA LEU A 161 -5.32 3.39 -12.62
C LEU A 161 -6.71 2.90 -12.23
N ALA A 162 -7.08 3.00 -10.96
CA ALA A 162 -8.42 2.68 -10.47
C ALA A 162 -9.49 3.57 -11.11
N SER A 163 -9.24 4.88 -11.23
CA SER A 163 -10.19 5.83 -11.80
C SER A 163 -10.34 5.66 -13.32
N SER A 164 -9.24 5.54 -14.05
CA SER A 164 -9.22 5.58 -15.52
C SER A 164 -9.35 4.21 -16.19
N ARG A 165 -8.84 3.14 -15.58
CA ARG A 165 -8.83 1.79 -16.16
C ARG A 165 -9.92 0.90 -15.58
N VAL A 166 -10.23 1.05 -14.30
CA VAL A 166 -11.34 0.32 -13.65
C VAL A 166 -12.64 1.13 -13.70
N GLY A 167 -12.57 2.45 -13.91
CA GLY A 167 -13.77 3.31 -13.97
C GLY A 167 -14.37 3.61 -12.59
N LEU A 168 -13.56 3.52 -11.53
CA LEU A 168 -14.04 3.81 -10.18
C LEU A 168 -14.38 5.29 -10.02
N ALA A 169 -15.52 5.57 -9.37
CA ALA A 169 -15.84 6.90 -8.89
C ALA A 169 -14.74 7.39 -7.93
N PRO A 170 -14.46 8.70 -7.86
CA PRO A 170 -13.30 9.22 -7.12
C PRO A 170 -13.20 8.77 -5.66
N ALA A 171 -14.32 8.74 -4.92
CA ALA A 171 -14.36 8.24 -3.56
C ALA A 171 -13.98 6.75 -3.46
N ARG A 172 -14.44 5.93 -4.40
CA ARG A 172 -14.11 4.51 -4.45
C ARG A 172 -12.68 4.27 -4.92
N ALA A 173 -12.16 5.10 -5.81
CA ALA A 173 -10.77 5.08 -6.22
C ALA A 173 -9.83 5.43 -5.07
N ALA A 174 -10.20 6.40 -4.21
CA ALA A 174 -9.44 6.73 -3.01
C ALA A 174 -9.41 5.56 -2.02
N VAL A 175 -10.55 4.92 -1.77
CA VAL A 175 -10.63 3.72 -0.92
C VAL A 175 -9.82 2.56 -1.51
N ALA A 176 -9.92 2.31 -2.81
CA ALA A 176 -9.16 1.25 -3.49
C ALA A 176 -7.65 1.53 -3.44
N ALA A 177 -7.22 2.77 -3.67
CA ALA A 177 -5.83 3.17 -3.57
C ALA A 177 -5.29 3.01 -2.14
N ALA A 178 -6.08 3.42 -1.13
CA ALA A 178 -5.72 3.21 0.26
C ALA A 178 -5.58 1.73 0.60
N ALA A 179 -6.57 0.91 0.24
CA ALA A 179 -6.55 -0.53 0.50
C ALA A 179 -5.37 -1.23 -0.19
N LEU A 180 -5.13 -0.95 -1.48
CA LEU A 180 -4.05 -1.56 -2.25
C LEU A 180 -2.65 -1.09 -1.79
N ALA A 181 -2.50 0.20 -1.47
CA ALA A 181 -1.23 0.72 -0.93
C ALA A 181 -0.95 0.16 0.46
N THR A 182 -1.97 0.02 1.31
CA THR A 182 -1.85 -0.60 2.64
C THR A 182 -1.49 -2.07 2.51
N PHE A 183 -2.16 -2.81 1.63
CA PHE A 183 -1.85 -4.21 1.36
C PHE A 183 -0.42 -4.37 0.83
N PHE A 184 -0.01 -3.51 -0.09
CA PHE A 184 1.38 -3.48 -0.57
C PHE A 184 2.37 -3.24 0.58
N GLN A 185 2.15 -2.20 1.38
CA GLN A 185 3.05 -1.80 2.45
C GLN A 185 3.12 -2.86 3.57
N SER A 186 1.97 -3.29 4.06
CA SER A 186 1.85 -4.11 5.28
C SER A 186 2.00 -5.61 5.02
N VAL A 187 1.77 -6.07 3.79
CA VAL A 187 1.76 -7.50 3.47
C VAL A 187 2.89 -7.83 2.52
N LEU A 188 2.85 -7.25 1.32
CA LEU A 188 3.76 -7.67 0.27
C LEU A 188 5.18 -7.24 0.55
N ARG A 189 5.37 -5.97 0.90
CA ARG A 189 6.68 -5.39 1.16
C ARG A 189 7.29 -5.96 2.43
N ASP A 190 6.54 -6.01 3.54
CA ASP A 190 7.04 -6.56 4.80
C ASP A 190 7.34 -8.06 4.67
N ALA A 191 6.44 -8.87 4.12
CA ALA A 191 6.72 -10.29 3.91
C ALA A 191 7.90 -10.53 2.95
N ALA A 192 8.05 -9.70 1.91
CA ALA A 192 9.20 -9.77 1.02
C ALA A 192 10.52 -9.42 1.72
N PHE A 193 10.52 -8.45 2.65
CA PHE A 193 11.70 -8.17 3.47
C PHE A 193 11.98 -9.24 4.52
N THR A 194 10.95 -9.80 5.15
CA THR A 194 11.12 -10.97 6.04
C THR A 194 11.76 -12.14 5.29
N LEU A 195 11.41 -12.37 4.02
CA LEU A 195 12.03 -13.39 3.17
C LEU A 195 13.53 -13.20 2.93
N VAL A 196 14.02 -11.95 2.96
CA VAL A 196 15.44 -11.64 2.85
C VAL A 196 16.22 -12.21 4.04
N VAL A 197 15.57 -12.28 5.21
CA VAL A 197 16.13 -12.72 6.49
C VAL A 197 15.95 -14.24 6.73
N PHE A 198 14.87 -14.85 6.23
CA PHE A 198 14.56 -16.28 6.44
C PHE A 198 15.54 -17.27 5.77
N PRO A 199 15.66 -18.53 6.22
CA PRO A 199 16.54 -19.54 5.62
C PRO A 199 16.24 -19.82 4.14
N LYS A 200 17.29 -20.07 3.33
CA LYS A 200 17.22 -20.33 1.87
C LYS A 200 16.12 -21.30 1.38
N PRO A 201 15.85 -22.47 2.01
CA PRO A 201 14.95 -23.46 1.41
C PRO A 201 13.49 -23.03 1.31
N TRP A 202 13.04 -22.10 2.16
CA TRP A 202 11.63 -21.67 2.21
C TRP A 202 11.32 -20.46 1.32
N ARG A 203 12.34 -19.75 0.84
CA ARG A 203 12.17 -18.45 0.17
C ARG A 203 11.37 -18.54 -1.12
N VAL A 204 11.60 -19.57 -1.93
CA VAL A 204 10.94 -19.75 -3.24
C VAL A 204 9.47 -20.11 -3.07
N THR A 205 9.15 -21.00 -2.11
CA THR A 205 7.78 -21.42 -1.81
C THR A 205 6.94 -20.27 -1.27
N VAL A 206 7.47 -19.49 -0.33
CA VAL A 206 6.76 -18.35 0.26
C VAL A 206 6.60 -17.22 -0.76
N LEU A 207 7.60 -16.98 -1.61
CA LEU A 207 7.49 -16.03 -2.73
C LEU A 207 6.36 -16.43 -3.70
N GLY A 208 6.30 -17.71 -4.08
CA GLY A 208 5.24 -18.24 -4.93
C GLY A 208 3.85 -18.07 -4.30
N LEU A 209 3.72 -18.36 -3.00
CA LEU A 209 2.49 -18.18 -2.24
C LEU A 209 2.05 -16.72 -2.17
N LEU A 210 2.98 -15.78 -1.93
CA LEU A 210 2.69 -14.34 -1.92
C LEU A 210 2.19 -13.85 -3.28
N LEU A 211 2.82 -14.30 -4.38
CA LEU A 211 2.40 -13.94 -5.74
C LEU A 211 0.99 -14.46 -6.05
N VAL A 212 0.70 -15.72 -5.73
CA VAL A 212 -0.63 -16.31 -5.95
C VAL A 212 -1.67 -15.61 -5.08
N ALA A 213 -1.40 -15.41 -3.78
CA ALA A 213 -2.31 -14.73 -2.87
C ALA A 213 -2.61 -13.29 -3.31
N THR A 214 -1.61 -12.57 -3.82
CA THR A 214 -1.78 -11.20 -4.35
C THR A 214 -2.69 -11.18 -5.55
N VAL A 215 -2.42 -12.01 -6.55
CA VAL A 215 -3.24 -12.08 -7.78
C VAL A 215 -4.68 -12.47 -7.40
N CYS A 216 -4.83 -13.47 -6.53
CA CYS A 216 -6.15 -13.90 -6.09
C CYS A 216 -6.90 -12.83 -5.30
N GLY A 217 -6.23 -12.14 -4.38
CA GLY A 217 -6.81 -11.05 -3.59
C GLY A 217 -7.28 -9.88 -4.47
N CYS A 218 -6.45 -9.42 -5.41
CA CYS A 218 -6.82 -8.32 -6.29
C CYS A 218 -7.96 -8.68 -7.26
N VAL A 219 -8.00 -9.92 -7.75
CA VAL A 219 -9.13 -10.40 -8.57
C VAL A 219 -10.40 -10.51 -7.72
N ALA A 220 -10.32 -11.01 -6.49
CA ALA A 220 -11.46 -11.08 -5.57
C ALA A 220 -12.03 -9.70 -5.24
N VAL A 221 -11.18 -8.69 -5.02
CA VAL A 221 -11.59 -7.28 -4.85
C VAL A 221 -12.33 -6.76 -6.09
N GLY A 222 -11.86 -7.08 -7.30
CA GLY A 222 -12.54 -6.64 -8.52
C GLY A 222 -13.92 -7.26 -8.72
N VAL A 223 -14.07 -8.56 -8.42
CA VAL A 223 -15.35 -9.24 -8.56
C VAL A 223 -16.34 -8.82 -7.47
N THR A 224 -15.87 -8.58 -6.24
CA THR A 224 -16.70 -8.04 -5.14
C THR A 224 -17.15 -6.61 -5.43
N TYR A 225 -16.26 -5.75 -5.92
CA TYR A 225 -16.61 -4.40 -6.38
C TYR A 225 -17.74 -4.43 -7.40
N ARG A 226 -17.60 -5.24 -8.46
CA ARG A 226 -18.61 -5.37 -9.50
C ARG A 226 -19.94 -5.88 -8.96
N SER A 227 -19.90 -6.86 -8.06
CA SER A 227 -21.10 -7.40 -7.44
C SER A 227 -21.84 -6.36 -6.59
N ALA A 228 -21.09 -5.52 -5.87
CA ALA A 228 -21.65 -4.40 -5.13
C ALA A 228 -22.21 -3.30 -6.04
N ALA A 229 -21.53 -3.01 -7.15
CA ALA A 229 -21.98 -2.03 -8.14
C ALA A 229 -23.25 -2.49 -8.89
N GLU A 230 -23.31 -3.76 -9.29
CA GLU A 230 -24.45 -4.39 -9.97
C GLU A 230 -25.57 -4.82 -9.00
N ARG A 231 -25.38 -4.68 -7.68
CA ARG A 231 -26.27 -5.21 -6.63
C ARG A 231 -26.65 -6.68 -6.84
N SER A 232 -25.71 -7.47 -7.34
CA SER A 232 -25.95 -8.83 -7.82
C SER A 232 -24.82 -9.74 -7.40
N LEU A 233 -25.15 -10.93 -6.90
CA LEU A 233 -24.18 -11.97 -6.53
C LEU A 233 -23.77 -12.86 -7.71
N ARG A 234 -24.38 -12.68 -8.89
CA ARG A 234 -24.04 -13.45 -10.10
C ARG A 234 -22.55 -13.45 -10.45
N PRO A 235 -21.78 -12.36 -10.25
CA PRO A 235 -20.34 -12.38 -10.53
C PRO A 235 -19.57 -13.25 -9.53
N VAL A 236 -19.98 -13.31 -8.26
CA VAL A 236 -19.34 -14.10 -7.19
C VAL A 236 -19.70 -15.58 -7.29
N SER A 237 -20.93 -15.92 -7.70
CA SER A 237 -21.43 -17.29 -7.76
C SER A 237 -20.87 -18.12 -8.94
N ARG A 238 -19.92 -17.58 -9.72
CA ARG A 238 -19.31 -18.30 -10.84
C ARG A 238 -18.32 -19.35 -10.30
N PRO A 239 -18.52 -20.65 -10.59
CA PRO A 239 -17.66 -21.71 -10.06
C PRO A 239 -16.20 -21.59 -10.50
N THR A 240 -15.93 -20.92 -11.63
CA THR A 240 -14.57 -20.63 -12.12
C THR A 240 -13.79 -19.65 -11.23
N LEU A 241 -14.47 -18.89 -10.36
CA LEU A 241 -13.84 -17.89 -9.48
C LEU A 241 -13.71 -18.38 -8.04
N ALA A 242 -14.32 -19.52 -7.69
CA ALA A 242 -14.26 -20.07 -6.33
C ALA A 242 -12.83 -20.30 -5.80
N PRO A 243 -11.86 -20.82 -6.60
CA PRO A 243 -10.48 -20.96 -6.13
C PRO A 243 -9.83 -19.61 -5.85
N VAL A 244 -10.10 -18.62 -6.69
CA VAL A 244 -9.57 -17.25 -6.55
C VAL A 244 -10.07 -16.62 -5.25
N PHE A 245 -11.35 -16.80 -4.93
CA PHE A 245 -11.92 -16.32 -3.68
C PHE A 245 -11.38 -17.08 -2.47
N ALA A 246 -11.23 -18.40 -2.55
CA ALA A 246 -10.66 -19.21 -1.48
C ALA A 246 -9.22 -18.80 -1.17
N PHE A 247 -8.36 -18.61 -2.19
CA PHE A 247 -6.99 -18.13 -2.01
C PHE A 247 -6.91 -16.66 -1.57
N GLY A 248 -7.81 -15.79 -2.06
CA GLY A 248 -7.90 -14.40 -1.62
C GLY A 248 -8.31 -14.28 -0.15
N LEU A 249 -9.30 -15.07 0.29
CA LEU A 249 -9.70 -15.19 1.69
C LEU A 249 -8.60 -15.80 2.54
N LEU A 250 -7.88 -16.81 2.03
CA LEU A 250 -6.75 -17.40 2.74
C LEU A 250 -5.61 -16.38 2.93
N GLY A 251 -5.34 -15.54 1.93
CA GLY A 251 -4.41 -14.43 2.03
C GLY A 251 -4.86 -13.35 3.03
N LEU A 252 -6.17 -13.06 3.06
CA LEU A 252 -6.77 -12.12 4.04
C LEU A 252 -6.78 -12.69 5.47
N VAL A 253 -7.00 -14.00 5.61
CA VAL A 253 -6.94 -14.72 6.89
C VAL A 253 -5.50 -14.79 7.36
N VAL A 254 -4.53 -15.12 6.50
CA VAL A 254 -3.10 -15.04 6.84
C VAL A 254 -2.70 -13.62 7.24
N PHE A 255 -3.22 -12.59 6.56
CA PHE A 255 -3.06 -11.19 6.97
C PHE A 255 -3.67 -10.90 8.34
N GLY A 256 -4.86 -11.42 8.61
CA GLY A 256 -5.55 -11.23 9.88
C GLY A 256 -5.00 -12.06 11.03
N THR A 257 -4.40 -13.23 10.79
CA THR A 257 -3.98 -14.16 11.86
C THR A 257 -2.48 -14.13 12.13
N VAL A 258 -1.64 -13.77 11.16
CA VAL A 258 -0.19 -13.60 11.39
C VAL A 258 0.11 -12.23 12.00
N PHE A 259 -0.75 -11.21 11.82
CA PHE A 259 -0.50 -9.84 12.29
C PHE A 259 -1.38 -9.38 13.47
N VAL A 260 -2.41 -10.12 13.89
CA VAL A 260 -3.26 -9.72 15.04
C VAL A 260 -2.51 -9.82 16.37
N ASP A 261 -1.55 -10.74 16.51
CA ASP A 261 -0.75 -10.92 17.72
C ASP A 261 0.63 -10.23 17.65
N VAL A 262 0.88 -9.40 16.65
CA VAL A 262 2.18 -8.72 16.43
C VAL A 262 2.10 -7.26 16.88
N PRO A 263 3.00 -6.79 17.77
CA PRO A 263 3.20 -5.36 18.02
C PRO A 263 3.38 -4.62 16.69
N GLY A 264 2.50 -3.67 16.36
CA GLY A 264 2.48 -3.01 15.04
C GLY A 264 1.11 -2.91 14.36
N GLY A 265 0.05 -3.55 14.87
CA GLY A 265 -1.32 -3.42 14.33
C GLY A 265 -1.81 -1.97 14.21
N VAL A 266 -1.47 -1.13 15.20
CA VAL A 266 -1.77 0.32 15.18
C VAL A 266 -1.03 1.03 14.03
N GLU A 267 0.21 0.62 13.73
CA GLU A 267 0.99 1.18 12.64
C GLU A 267 0.30 0.93 11.28
N HIS A 268 -0.22 -0.28 11.05
CA HIS A 268 -0.94 -0.61 9.82
C HIS A 268 -2.22 0.22 9.64
N VAL A 269 -2.95 0.48 10.72
CA VAL A 269 -4.15 1.34 10.68
C VAL A 269 -3.76 2.79 10.39
N LEU A 270 -2.69 3.30 10.99
CA LEU A 270 -2.18 4.64 10.73
C LEU A 270 -1.69 4.79 9.27
N TRP A 271 -1.01 3.78 8.73
CA TRP A 271 -0.64 3.74 7.31
C TRP A 271 -1.87 3.73 6.40
N ALA A 272 -2.90 2.94 6.72
CA ALA A 272 -4.14 2.92 5.95
C ALA A 272 -4.84 4.29 5.92
N LEU A 273 -4.89 4.95 7.07
CA LEU A 273 -5.40 6.31 7.20
C LEU A 273 -4.57 7.30 6.37
N ALA A 274 -3.24 7.24 6.47
CA ALA A 274 -2.34 8.09 5.72
C ALA A 274 -2.49 7.93 4.21
N PHE A 275 -2.58 6.69 3.71
CA PHE A 275 -2.83 6.41 2.30
C PHE A 275 -4.21 6.92 1.84
N GLY A 276 -5.25 6.78 2.68
CA GLY A 276 -6.57 7.33 2.41
C GLY A 276 -6.58 8.85 2.30
N LEU A 277 -5.97 9.54 3.27
CA LEU A 277 -5.82 10.99 3.26
C LEU A 277 -4.98 11.48 2.09
N ALA A 278 -3.90 10.78 1.75
CA ALA A 278 -3.06 11.07 0.58
C ALA A 278 -3.85 10.89 -0.73
N ALA A 279 -4.66 9.84 -0.85
CA ALA A 279 -5.48 9.60 -2.05
C ALA A 279 -6.60 10.66 -2.20
N VAL A 280 -7.25 11.05 -1.11
CA VAL A 280 -8.23 12.16 -1.11
C VAL A 280 -7.55 13.49 -1.43
N GLY A 281 -6.35 13.73 -0.87
CA GLY A 281 -5.51 14.88 -1.18
C GLY A 281 -5.18 14.95 -2.66
N TYR A 282 -4.77 13.84 -3.26
CA TYR A 282 -4.49 13.73 -4.69
C TYR A 282 -5.74 13.96 -5.55
N GLN A 283 -6.88 13.38 -5.18
CA GLN A 283 -8.15 13.62 -5.86
C GLN A 283 -8.49 15.11 -5.93
N ARG A 284 -8.28 15.84 -4.83
CA ARG A 284 -8.60 17.26 -4.72
C ARG A 284 -7.56 18.14 -5.41
N SER A 285 -6.28 17.89 -5.20
CA SER A 285 -5.21 18.76 -5.70
C SER A 285 -4.78 18.46 -7.13
N ARG A 286 -5.03 17.24 -7.63
CA ARG A 286 -4.49 16.71 -8.90
C ARG A 286 -2.98 16.90 -9.02
N SER A 287 -2.28 16.86 -7.90
CA SER A 287 -0.83 17.05 -7.82
C SER A 287 -0.21 15.93 -7.00
N VAL A 288 0.72 15.21 -7.61
CA VAL A 288 1.46 14.10 -6.99
C VAL A 288 2.34 14.56 -5.83
N TRP A 289 2.69 15.84 -5.77
CA TRP A 289 3.44 16.41 -4.67
C TRP A 289 2.65 16.42 -3.35
N VAL A 290 1.32 16.45 -3.41
CA VAL A 290 0.46 16.40 -2.22
C VAL A 290 0.53 15.04 -1.52
N PRO A 291 0.25 13.88 -2.16
CA PRO A 291 0.40 12.59 -1.50
C PRO A 291 1.87 12.32 -1.11
N ALA A 292 2.86 12.81 -1.88
CA ALA A 292 4.26 12.67 -1.50
C ALA A 292 4.61 13.43 -0.22
N ALA A 293 4.20 14.70 -0.12
CA ALA A 293 4.36 15.50 1.08
C ALA A 293 3.57 14.93 2.26
N ALA A 294 2.34 14.44 2.02
CA ALA A 294 1.48 13.84 3.03
C ALA A 294 2.14 12.62 3.69
N LEU A 295 2.70 11.72 2.88
CA LEU A 295 3.34 10.49 3.36
C LEU A 295 4.74 10.76 3.94
N ALA A 296 5.43 11.80 3.46
CA ALA A 296 6.65 12.28 4.10
C ALA A 296 6.33 12.83 5.50
N LEU A 297 5.40 13.78 5.61
CA LEU A 297 5.04 14.37 6.90
C LEU A 297 4.48 13.33 7.88
N PHE A 298 3.68 12.38 7.39
CA PHE A 298 3.23 11.23 8.17
C PHE A 298 4.41 10.46 8.78
N SER A 299 5.36 10.02 7.96
CA SER A 299 6.47 9.18 8.42
C SER A 299 7.44 9.94 9.34
N ILE A 300 7.64 11.25 9.12
CA ILE A 300 8.35 12.14 10.07
C ILE A 300 7.59 12.21 11.40
N SER A 301 6.26 12.35 11.35
CA SER A 301 5.45 12.51 12.55
C SER A 301 5.45 11.25 13.41
N VAL A 302 5.32 10.06 12.80
CA VAL A 302 5.47 8.79 13.53
C VAL A 302 6.85 8.74 14.19
N ARG A 303 7.92 9.09 13.46
CA ARG A 303 9.33 9.14 13.93
C ARG A 303 9.53 10.05 15.13
N LEU A 304 9.06 11.28 15.03
CA LEU A 304 9.23 12.28 16.08
C LEU A 304 8.36 11.99 17.30
N VAL A 305 7.10 11.61 17.13
CA VAL A 305 6.21 11.28 18.25
C VAL A 305 6.76 10.08 19.03
N GLY A 306 7.17 9.02 18.32
CA GLY A 306 7.77 7.86 18.97
C GLY A 306 9.04 8.21 19.75
N PHE A 307 9.91 9.06 19.18
CA PHE A 307 11.11 9.54 19.88
C PHE A 307 10.76 10.37 21.13
N VAL A 308 9.82 11.31 21.02
CA VAL A 308 9.45 12.20 22.13
C VAL A 308 8.82 11.42 23.27
N GLU A 309 7.92 10.47 22.98
CA GLU A 309 7.36 9.61 24.00
C GLU A 309 8.45 8.81 24.71
N LEU A 310 9.36 8.17 23.98
CA LEU A 310 10.46 7.40 24.56
C LEU A 310 11.50 8.23 25.32
N ALA A 311 11.59 9.54 25.06
CA ALA A 311 12.46 10.44 25.80
C ALA A 311 11.80 11.02 27.07
N ALA A 312 10.47 10.94 27.17
CA ALA A 312 9.70 11.42 28.31
C ALA A 312 9.46 10.35 29.40
N PHE A 313 9.62 9.07 29.04
CA PHE A 313 9.54 7.90 29.92
C PHE A 313 10.92 7.33 30.23
#